data_AF-A0A520MBF9-F1
#
_entry.id   AF-A0A520MBF9-F1
#
_cell.length_a   1.000
_cell.length_b   1.000
_cell.length_c   1.000
_cell.angle_alpha   90.00
_cell.angle_beta   90.00
_cell.angle_gamma   90.00
#
_symmetry.space_group_name_H-M   'P 1'
#
loop_
_entity.id
_entity.type
_entity.pdbx_description
1 polymer ?
#
loop_
_entity_poly.entity_id
_entity_poly.type
_entity_poly.pdbx_seq_one_letter_code
_entity_poly.pdbx_strand_id
1 'polypeptide(L)'
;MRRFGPGLLVTAAFIGPGSIATASVAGANFGFVLLWALLFSLIATVVLQEMAARLGLVSSSGLAQALRTTFNHPTVNRAAVALVVAAIGIGNAAYEAGNISGAALGLQSITDLSAPVCAVVLGVIASVLLGSSGYKLLEPILIILVLIMSCVFVVTMIAIDVDYSGLVKGLLV
;
A
#
# COMPACT_ATOMS: atom_id res chain seq x y z
N MET A 1 16.96 -12.28 -14.87
CA MET A 1 15.91 -11.23 -14.91
C MET A 1 16.47 -9.97 -14.25
N ARG A 2 16.96 -8.99 -15.04
CA ARG A 2 17.55 -7.72 -14.55
C ARG A 2 17.05 -6.59 -15.47
N ARG A 3 15.76 -6.26 -15.46
CA ARG A 3 15.23 -5.10 -16.24
C ARG A 3 14.01 -4.38 -15.65
N PHE A 4 13.39 -4.89 -14.58
CA PHE A 4 12.40 -4.10 -13.86
C PHE A 4 13.12 -3.26 -12.81
N GLY A 5 13.06 -1.93 -12.95
CA GLY A 5 13.63 -1.00 -11.98
C GLY A 5 12.92 -1.10 -10.62
N PRO A 6 13.51 -0.55 -9.56
CA PRO A 6 12.95 -0.60 -8.20
C PRO A 6 11.52 -0.04 -8.12
N GLY A 7 11.13 0.84 -9.04
CA GLY A 7 9.77 1.39 -9.12
C GLY A 7 8.67 0.33 -9.25
N LEU A 8 8.87 -0.75 -10.01
CA LEU A 8 7.86 -1.81 -10.14
C LEU A 8 7.64 -2.54 -8.81
N LEU A 9 8.73 -2.74 -8.06
CA LEU A 9 8.73 -3.41 -6.76
C LEU A 9 8.04 -2.54 -5.70
N VAL A 10 8.28 -1.22 -5.77
CA VAL A 10 7.56 -0.23 -4.96
C VAL A 10 6.06 -0.26 -5.30
N THR A 11 5.67 -0.17 -6.57
CA THR A 11 4.25 -0.19 -6.96
C THR A 11 3.53 -1.48 -6.54
N ALA A 12 4.18 -2.64 -6.69
CA ALA A 12 3.62 -3.91 -6.24
C ALA A 12 3.41 -3.96 -4.71
N ALA A 13 4.28 -3.30 -3.94
CA ALA A 13 4.16 -3.24 -2.48
C ALA A 13 3.01 -2.34 -1.99
N PHE A 14 2.54 -1.38 -2.80
CA PHE A 14 1.48 -0.44 -2.39
C PHE A 14 0.06 -0.99 -2.56
N ILE A 15 -0.12 -2.06 -3.33
CA ILE A 15 -1.42 -2.67 -3.62
C ILE A 15 -1.62 -3.86 -2.68
N GLY A 16 -2.32 -3.63 -1.57
CA GLY A 16 -2.65 -4.65 -0.59
C GLY A 16 -4.17 -4.88 -0.44
N PRO A 17 -4.59 -6.02 0.14
CA PRO A 17 -5.99 -6.31 0.42
C PRO A 17 -6.68 -5.23 1.27
N GLY A 18 -5.94 -4.57 2.17
CA GLY A 18 -6.45 -3.49 3.01
C GLY A 18 -6.90 -2.26 2.23
N SER A 19 -6.06 -1.80 1.29
CA SER A 19 -6.37 -0.67 0.40
C SER A 19 -7.63 -0.94 -0.42
N ILE A 20 -7.79 -2.17 -0.88
CA ILE A 20 -8.90 -2.59 -1.73
C ILE A 20 -10.18 -2.72 -0.93
N ALA A 21 -10.14 -3.38 0.23
CA ALA A 21 -11.29 -3.47 1.12
C ALA A 21 -11.79 -2.07 1.50
N THR A 22 -10.86 -1.15 1.81
CA THR A 22 -11.19 0.24 2.12
C THR A 22 -11.82 0.96 0.92
N ALA A 23 -11.25 0.82 -0.28
CA ALA A 23 -11.80 1.41 -1.49
C ALA A 23 -13.20 0.85 -1.85
N SER A 24 -13.40 -0.46 -1.70
CA SER A 24 -14.69 -1.11 -1.92
C SER A 24 -15.75 -0.64 -0.92
N VAL A 25 -15.41 -0.57 0.37
CA VAL A 25 -16.31 -0.05 1.41
C VAL A 25 -16.62 1.44 1.18
N ALA A 26 -15.62 2.24 0.81
CA ALA A 26 -15.81 3.64 0.47
C ALA A 26 -16.75 3.81 -0.73
N GLY A 27 -16.54 3.06 -1.81
CA GLY A 27 -17.40 3.09 -2.99
C GLY A 27 -18.83 2.61 -2.70
N ALA A 28 -18.99 1.58 -1.87
CA ALA A 28 -20.31 1.08 -1.47
C ALA A 28 -21.10 2.09 -0.64
N ASN A 29 -20.44 2.86 0.24
CA ASN A 29 -21.11 3.82 1.13
C ASN A 29 -21.26 5.22 0.51
N PHE A 30 -20.31 5.65 -0.32
CA PHE A 30 -20.23 7.02 -0.84
C PHE A 30 -20.30 7.13 -2.36
N GLY A 31 -20.46 6.02 -3.09
CA GLY A 31 -20.46 6.00 -4.55
C GLY A 31 -19.18 6.62 -5.12
N PHE A 32 -19.34 7.53 -6.07
CA PHE A 32 -18.22 8.22 -6.75
C PHE A 32 -17.69 9.46 -6.03
N VAL A 33 -18.28 9.87 -4.90
CA VAL A 33 -17.96 11.15 -4.23
C VAL A 33 -16.51 11.24 -3.76
N LEU A 34 -15.86 10.11 -3.45
CA LEU A 34 -14.47 10.08 -2.96
C LEU A 34 -13.43 9.88 -4.07
N LEU A 35 -13.84 9.80 -5.34
CA LEU A 35 -12.91 9.57 -6.45
C LEU A 35 -11.90 10.71 -6.63
N TRP A 36 -12.30 11.97 -6.45
CA TRP A 36 -11.37 13.11 -6.52
C TRP A 36 -10.26 13.01 -5.46
N ALA A 37 -10.59 12.56 -4.25
CA ALA A 37 -9.63 12.40 -3.16
C ALA A 37 -8.63 11.28 -3.45
N LEU A 38 -9.11 10.18 -4.05
CA LEU A 38 -8.28 9.08 -4.53
C LEU A 38 -7.34 9.54 -5.65
N LEU A 39 -7.85 10.31 -6.62
CA LEU A 39 -7.05 10.88 -7.71
C LEU A 39 -5.97 11.83 -7.17
N PHE A 40 -6.33 12.73 -6.26
CA PHE A 40 -5.39 13.62 -5.59
C PHE A 40 -4.30 12.84 -4.85
N SER A 41 -4.68 11.83 -4.07
CA SER A 41 -3.75 10.95 -3.36
C SER A 41 -2.79 10.24 -4.32
N LEU A 42 -3.27 9.78 -5.48
CA LEU A 42 -2.43 9.17 -6.51
C LEU A 42 -1.38 10.16 -7.03
N ILE A 43 -1.80 11.37 -7.42
CA ILE A 43 -0.90 12.41 -7.93
C ILE A 43 0.14 12.79 -6.87
N ALA A 44 -0.30 13.03 -5.63
CA ALA A 44 0.59 13.35 -4.51
C ALA A 44 1.61 12.23 -4.28
N THR A 45 1.18 10.97 -4.33
CA THR A 45 2.07 9.81 -4.18
C THR A 45 3.11 9.75 -5.28
N VAL A 46 2.72 9.94 -6.55
CA VAL A 46 3.66 9.94 -7.69
C VAL A 46 4.71 11.04 -7.53
N VAL A 47 4.30 12.26 -7.17
CA VAL A 47 5.22 13.39 -6.96
C VAL A 47 6.19 13.10 -5.82
N LEU A 48 5.68 12.65 -4.66
CA LEU A 48 6.52 12.34 -3.50
C LEU A 48 7.52 11.20 -3.78
N GLN A 49 7.08 10.16 -4.50
CA GLN A 49 7.95 9.03 -4.86
C GLN A 49 9.01 9.44 -5.89
N GLU A 50 8.67 10.27 -6.87
CA GLU A 50 9.64 10.82 -7.82
C GLU A 50 10.69 11.67 -7.08
N MET A 51 10.28 12.53 -6.15
CA MET A 51 11.20 13.34 -5.36
C MET A 51 12.15 12.47 -4.51
N ALA A 52 11.63 11.43 -3.86
CA ALA A 52 12.42 10.50 -3.07
C ALA A 52 13.41 9.71 -3.93
N ALA A 53 12.97 9.26 -5.11
CA ALA A 53 13.83 8.58 -6.08
C ALA A 53 14.94 9.49 -6.60
N ARG A 54 14.60 10.74 -6.98
CA ARG A 54 15.57 11.74 -7.43
C ARG A 54 16.60 12.06 -6.35
N LEU A 55 16.17 12.20 -5.09
CA LEU A 55 17.07 12.38 -3.96
C LEU A 55 18.06 11.22 -3.84
N GLY A 56 17.57 9.98 -3.88
CA GLY A 56 18.40 8.78 -3.82
C GLY A 56 19.41 8.69 -4.97
N LEU A 57 19.01 9.06 -6.19
CA LEU A 57 19.87 9.03 -7.37
C LEU A 57 20.95 10.11 -7.34
N VAL A 58 20.62 11.34 -6.93
CA VAL A 58 21.55 12.48 -6.95
C VAL A 58 22.48 12.47 -5.74
N SER A 59 21.95 12.20 -4.54
CA SER A 59 22.72 12.27 -3.30
C SER A 59 23.43 10.97 -2.94
N SER A 60 23.11 9.85 -3.62
CA SER A 60 23.52 8.49 -3.22
C SER A 60 23.20 8.16 -1.75
N SER A 61 22.20 8.84 -1.18
CA SER A 61 21.76 8.69 0.20
C SER A 61 20.25 8.50 0.29
N GLY A 62 19.80 7.67 1.23
CA GLY A 62 18.38 7.50 1.49
C GLY A 62 17.79 8.71 2.21
N LEU A 63 16.46 8.90 2.12
CA LEU A 63 15.75 10.04 2.73
C LEU A 63 16.07 10.21 4.23
N ALA A 64 16.12 9.10 4.97
CA ALA A 64 16.47 9.09 6.39
C ALA A 64 17.89 9.62 6.66
N GLN A 65 18.85 9.24 5.81
CA GLN A 65 20.24 9.67 5.93
C GLN A 65 20.39 11.13 5.54
N ALA A 66 19.74 11.55 4.45
CA ALA A 66 19.70 12.94 4.02
C ALA A 66 19.16 13.84 5.13
N LEU A 67 18.00 13.51 5.73
CA LEU A 67 17.40 14.26 6.83
C LEU A 67 18.34 14.38 8.04
N ARG A 68 19.05 13.31 8.38
CA ARG A 68 20.04 13.32 9.46
C ARG A 68 21.24 14.24 9.15
N THR A 69 21.65 14.36 7.89
CA THR A 69 22.81 15.18 7.51
C THR A 69 22.47 16.64 7.23
N THR A 70 21.21 16.97 6.93
CA THR A 70 20.80 18.34 6.60
C THR A 70 20.74 19.28 7.81
N PHE A 71 20.33 18.78 8.99
CA PHE A 71 20.13 19.62 10.15
C PHE A 71 21.36 19.67 11.05
N ASN A 72 22.01 20.84 11.12
CA ASN A 72 23.15 21.08 12.01
C ASN A 72 22.72 21.32 13.48
N HIS A 73 21.49 21.78 13.71
CA HIS A 73 20.99 22.02 15.06
C HIS A 73 20.61 20.68 15.75
N PRO A 74 21.23 20.32 16.89
CA PRO A 74 21.08 18.98 17.49
C PRO A 74 19.63 18.59 17.82
N THR A 75 18.83 19.55 18.30
CA THR A 75 17.42 19.30 18.65
C THR A 75 16.56 19.01 17.43
N VAL A 76 16.78 19.74 16.32
CA VAL A 76 16.02 19.58 15.08
C VAL A 76 16.40 18.26 14.41
N ASN A 77 17.70 17.94 14.42
CA ASN A 77 18.20 16.67 13.92
C ASN A 77 17.59 15.47 14.67
N ARG A 78 17.61 15.51 16.01
CA ARG A 78 16.98 14.47 16.84
C ARG A 78 15.48 14.34 16.59
N ALA A 79 14.76 15.46 16.47
CA ALA A 79 13.34 15.44 16.13
C ALA A 79 13.08 14.83 14.75
N ALA A 80 13.88 15.17 13.73
CA ALA A 80 13.77 14.60 12.39
C ALA A 80 14.04 13.08 12.39
N VAL A 81 15.06 12.62 13.10
CA VAL A 81 15.35 11.18 13.24
C VAL A 81 14.22 10.47 13.97
N ALA A 82 13.70 11.05 15.06
CA ALA A 82 12.56 10.48 15.79
C ALA A 82 11.32 10.37 14.90
N LEU A 83 11.04 11.39 14.09
CA LEU A 83 9.94 11.39 13.12
C LEU A 83 10.10 10.27 12.09
N VAL A 84 11.30 10.09 11.54
CA VAL A 84 11.58 9.01 10.57
C VAL A 84 11.40 7.64 11.21
N VAL A 85 11.93 7.42 12.41
CA VAL A 85 11.79 6.15 13.13
C VAL A 85 10.31 5.88 13.45
N ALA A 86 9.57 6.88 13.90
CA ALA A 86 8.14 6.76 14.15
C ALA A 86 7.36 6.46 12.87
N ALA A 87 7.67 7.13 11.75
CA ALA A 87 7.03 6.88 10.47
C ALA A 87 7.30 5.46 9.96
N ILE A 88 8.53 4.96 10.08
CA ILE A 88 8.88 3.59 9.67
C ILE A 88 8.25 2.56 10.61
N GLY A 89 8.27 2.78 11.92
CA GLY A 89 7.72 1.83 12.89
C GLY A 89 6.20 1.84 12.91
N ILE A 90 5.62 2.96 13.33
CA ILE A 90 4.17 3.12 13.51
C ILE A 90 3.45 3.15 12.15
N GLY A 91 4.01 3.86 11.16
CA GLY A 91 3.39 3.96 9.84
C GLY A 91 3.30 2.61 9.13
N ASN A 92 4.38 1.83 9.08
CA ASN A 92 4.32 0.49 8.49
C ASN A 92 3.47 -0.47 9.33
N ALA A 93 3.49 -0.38 10.67
CA ALA A 93 2.62 -1.20 11.50
C ALA A 93 1.14 -0.91 11.22
N ALA A 94 0.75 0.37 11.06
CA ALA A 94 -0.60 0.75 10.69
C ALA A 94 -0.97 0.28 9.27
N TYR A 95 -0.04 0.40 8.32
CA TYR A 95 -0.23 -0.09 6.95
C TYR A 95 -0.47 -1.60 6.92
N GLU A 96 0.39 -2.37 7.59
CA GLU A 96 0.26 -3.83 7.68
C GLU A 96 -0.98 -4.27 8.47
N ALA A 97 -1.35 -3.54 9.52
CA ALA A 97 -2.61 -3.80 10.23
C ALA A 97 -3.82 -3.64 9.28
N GLY A 98 -3.79 -2.65 8.39
CA GLY A 98 -4.78 -2.49 7.32
C GLY A 98 -4.80 -3.67 6.36
N ASN A 99 -3.63 -4.13 5.90
CA ASN A 99 -3.52 -5.28 4.99
C ASN A 99 -4.01 -6.59 5.61
N ILE A 100 -3.64 -6.88 6.86
CA ILE A 100 -4.11 -8.05 7.59
C ILE A 100 -5.63 -7.97 7.81
N SER A 101 -6.16 -6.79 8.14
CA SER A 101 -7.61 -6.60 8.32
C SER A 101 -8.37 -6.83 7.01
N GLY A 102 -7.89 -6.29 5.89
CA GLY A 102 -8.48 -6.53 4.57
C GLY A 102 -8.42 -8.00 4.16
N ALA A 103 -7.29 -8.67 4.41
CA ALA A 103 -7.14 -10.10 4.15
C ALA A 103 -8.05 -10.94 5.05
N ALA A 104 -8.25 -10.54 6.31
CA ALA A 104 -9.15 -11.22 7.24
C ALA A 104 -10.61 -11.12 6.80
N LEU A 105 -11.06 -9.97 6.27
CA LEU A 105 -12.39 -9.83 5.66
C LEU A 105 -12.56 -10.75 4.44
N GLY A 106 -11.51 -10.88 3.61
CA GLY A 106 -11.51 -11.82 2.49
C GLY A 106 -11.51 -13.29 2.93
N LEU A 107 -10.82 -13.63 4.01
CA LEU A 107 -10.82 -15.00 4.55
C LEU A 107 -12.17 -15.33 5.23
N GLN A 108 -12.77 -14.37 5.91
CA GLN A 108 -14.09 -14.51 6.52
C GLN A 108 -15.20 -14.73 5.47
N SER A 109 -15.07 -14.23 4.25
CA SER A 109 -16.11 -14.49 3.23
C SER A 109 -16.13 -15.93 2.73
N ILE A 110 -15.04 -16.70 2.96
CA ILE A 110 -14.89 -18.10 2.55
C ILE A 110 -14.81 -19.08 3.73
N THR A 111 -14.85 -18.58 4.97
CA THR A 111 -14.79 -19.38 6.20
C THR A 111 -15.81 -18.89 7.22
N ASP A 112 -16.35 -19.77 8.06
CA ASP A 112 -17.26 -19.39 9.15
C ASP A 112 -16.55 -18.75 10.36
N LEU A 113 -15.27 -18.39 10.22
CA LEU A 113 -14.46 -17.82 11.29
C LEU A 113 -14.71 -16.31 11.44
N SER A 114 -14.58 -15.83 12.68
CA SER A 114 -14.71 -14.38 12.94
C SER A 114 -13.49 -13.62 12.44
N ALA A 115 -13.69 -12.41 11.92
CA ALA A 115 -12.61 -11.56 11.40
C ALA A 115 -11.42 -11.37 12.35
N PRO A 116 -11.59 -11.20 13.69
CA PRO A 116 -10.47 -11.12 14.61
C PRO A 116 -9.62 -12.41 14.65
N VAL A 117 -10.27 -13.57 14.58
CA VAL A 117 -9.57 -14.87 14.55
C VAL A 117 -8.80 -15.01 13.23
N CYS A 118 -9.43 -14.68 12.11
CA CYS A 118 -8.76 -14.66 10.80
C CYS A 118 -7.53 -13.74 10.80
N ALA A 119 -7.65 -12.53 11.37
CA ALA A 119 -6.55 -11.58 11.46
C ALA A 119 -5.38 -12.12 12.30
N VAL A 120 -5.65 -12.72 13.46
CA VAL A 120 -4.61 -13.33 14.30
C VAL A 120 -3.92 -14.49 13.59
N VAL A 121 -4.69 -15.38 12.96
CA VAL A 121 -4.14 -16.51 12.19
C VAL A 121 -3.23 -16.02 11.08
N LEU A 122 -3.69 -15.06 10.27
CA LEU A 122 -2.90 -14.47 9.19
C LEU A 122 -1.64 -13.77 9.71
N GLY A 123 -1.75 -13.04 10.82
CA GLY A 123 -0.61 -12.38 11.47
C GLY A 123 0.46 -13.36 11.97
N VAL A 124 0.05 -14.48 12.56
CA VAL A 124 0.96 -15.55 12.99
C VAL A 124 1.64 -16.19 11.79
N ILE A 125 0.88 -16.53 10.74
CA ILE A 125 1.43 -17.10 9.50
C ILE A 125 2.46 -16.13 8.89
N ALA A 126 2.11 -14.85 8.75
CA ALA A 126 3.02 -13.84 8.23
C ALA A 126 4.30 -13.72 9.07
N SER A 127 4.18 -13.73 10.40
CA SER A 127 5.33 -13.66 11.32
C SER A 127 6.26 -14.87 11.18
N VAL A 128 5.70 -16.08 11.08
CA VAL A 128 6.48 -17.31 10.87
C VAL A 128 7.17 -17.30 9.51
N LEU A 129 6.45 -16.89 8.46
CA LEU A 129 7.01 -16.80 7.11
C LEU A 129 8.17 -15.80 7.04
N LEU A 130 8.03 -14.63 7.67
CA LEU A 130 9.10 -13.63 7.77
C LEU A 130 10.31 -14.12 8.58
N GLY A 131 10.08 -14.91 9.63
CA GLY A 131 11.16 -15.54 10.41
C GLY A 131 11.86 -16.69 9.67
N SER A 132 11.24 -17.23 8.62
CA SER A 132 11.78 -18.33 7.82
C SER A 132 12.58 -17.85 6.62
N SER A 133 13.57 -18.63 6.16
CA SER A 133 14.35 -18.30 4.95
C SER A 133 13.56 -18.46 3.63
N GLY A 134 12.26 -18.81 3.70
CA GLY A 134 11.39 -19.10 2.56
C GLY A 134 10.88 -17.89 1.77
N TYR A 135 11.17 -16.66 2.21
CA TYR A 135 10.69 -15.41 1.58
C TYR A 135 10.91 -15.34 0.06
N LYS A 136 12.04 -15.87 -0.44
CA LYS A 136 12.38 -15.80 -1.88
C LYS A 136 11.43 -16.60 -2.78
N LEU A 137 10.74 -17.60 -2.24
CA LEU A 137 9.72 -18.37 -2.98
C LEU A 137 8.35 -17.67 -2.94
N LEU A 138 8.07 -16.85 -1.92
CA LEU A 138 6.80 -16.16 -1.76
C LEU A 138 6.67 -14.93 -2.65
N GLU A 139 7.77 -14.21 -2.88
CA GLU A 139 7.79 -12.99 -3.69
C GLU A 139 7.09 -13.15 -5.07
N PRO A 140 7.45 -14.13 -5.93
CA PRO A 140 6.79 -14.28 -7.22
C PRO A 140 5.32 -14.71 -7.10
N ILE A 141 4.97 -15.50 -6.07
CA ILE A 141 3.60 -15.95 -5.84
C ILE A 141 2.69 -14.77 -5.49
N LEU A 142 3.15 -13.88 -4.61
CA LEU A 142 2.43 -12.69 -4.21
C LEU A 142 2.19 -11.74 -5.40
N ILE A 143 3.21 -11.53 -6.24
CA ILE A 143 3.08 -10.71 -7.44
C ILE A 143 2.00 -11.26 -8.39
N ILE A 144 2.01 -12.58 -8.63
CA ILE A 144 1.00 -13.24 -9.47
C ILE A 144 -0.41 -13.06 -8.88
N LEU A 145 -0.56 -13.22 -7.56
CA LEU A 145 -1.84 -13.08 -6.88
C LEU A 145 -2.39 -11.65 -7.00
N VAL A 146 -1.54 -10.63 -6.79
CA VAL A 146 -1.93 -9.22 -6.95
C VAL A 146 -2.33 -8.91 -8.39
N LEU A 147 -1.62 -9.47 -9.37
CA LEU A 147 -1.96 -9.30 -10.80
C LEU A 147 -3.31 -9.93 -11.13
N ILE A 148 -3.56 -11.18 -10.70
CA ILE A 148 -4.84 -11.86 -10.90
C ILE A 148 -5.97 -11.02 -10.31
N MET A 149 -5.81 -10.58 -9.07
CA MET A 149 -6.81 -9.78 -8.39
C MET A 149 -7.07 -8.43 -9.10
N SER A 150 -6.01 -7.77 -9.60
CA SER A 150 -6.13 -6.55 -10.40
C SER A 150 -6.92 -6.79 -11.70
N CYS A 151 -6.64 -7.89 -12.40
CA CYS A 151 -7.41 -8.30 -13.57
C CYS A 151 -8.88 -8.54 -13.25
N VAL A 152 -9.19 -9.22 -12.14
CA VAL A 152 -10.58 -9.47 -11.70
C VAL A 152 -11.34 -8.16 -11.51
N PHE A 153 -10.74 -7.15 -10.87
CA PHE A 153 -11.39 -5.84 -10.68
C PHE A 153 -11.67 -5.12 -12.00
N VAL A 154 -10.70 -5.12 -12.92
CA VAL A 154 -10.88 -4.49 -14.25
C VAL A 154 -11.98 -5.19 -15.04
N VAL A 155 -11.97 -6.53 -15.07
CA VAL A 155 -13.02 -7.31 -15.73
C VAL A 155 -14.39 -7.02 -15.12
N THR A 156 -14.47 -6.97 -13.78
CA THR A 156 -15.72 -6.67 -13.06
C THR A 156 -16.22 -5.26 -13.37
N MET A 157 -15.34 -4.26 -13.45
CA MET A 157 -15.70 -2.89 -13.84
C MET A 157 -16.28 -2.84 -15.25
N ILE A 158 -15.73 -3.61 -16.19
CA ILE A 158 -16.23 -3.66 -17.57
C ILE A 158 -17.55 -4.45 -17.68
N ALA A 159 -17.70 -5.50 -16.87
CA ALA A 159 -18.87 -6.36 -16.88
C ALA A 159 -20.12 -5.72 -16.23
N ILE A 160 -19.92 -4.75 -15.34
CA ILE A 160 -20.99 -4.00 -14.70
C ILE A 160 -21.30 -2.75 -15.54
N ASP A 161 -22.57 -2.39 -15.67
CA ASP A 161 -22.98 -1.16 -16.35
C ASP A 161 -22.64 0.07 -15.49
N VAL A 162 -21.39 0.53 -15.60
CA VAL A 162 -20.86 1.66 -14.83
C VAL A 162 -21.33 2.98 -15.45
N ASP A 163 -21.89 3.87 -14.64
CA ASP A 163 -22.16 5.25 -15.05
C ASP A 163 -20.83 6.02 -15.22
N TYR A 164 -20.29 5.99 -16.44
CA TYR A 164 -19.07 6.71 -16.79
C TYR A 164 -19.19 8.23 -16.65
N SER A 165 -20.40 8.79 -16.79
CA SER A 165 -20.63 10.23 -16.60
C SER A 165 -20.49 10.60 -15.13
N GLY A 166 -21.11 9.81 -14.24
CA GLY A 166 -20.94 9.93 -12.79
C GLY A 166 -19.49 9.73 -12.34
N LEU A 167 -18.77 8.77 -12.94
CA LEU A 167 -17.36 8.52 -12.66
C LEU A 167 -16.48 9.74 -12.97
N VAL A 168 -16.63 10.34 -14.15
CA VAL A 168 -15.85 11.52 -14.54
C VAL A 168 -16.18 12.73 -13.67
N LYS A 169 -17.46 12.93 -13.33
CA LYS A 169 -17.87 13.99 -12.38
C LYS A 169 -17.22 13.77 -11.02
N GLY A 170 -17.31 12.57 -10.46
CA GLY A 170 -16.70 12.25 -9.16
C GLY A 170 -15.18 12.44 -9.10
N LEU A 171 -14.47 12.32 -10.23
CA LEU A 171 -13.03 12.62 -10.32
C LEU A 171 -12.72 14.12 -10.25
N LEU A 172 -13.62 14.97 -10.74
CA LEU A 172 -13.44 16.42 -10.85
C LEU A 172 -14.21 17.21 -9.77
N VAL A 173 -14.90 16.49 -8.87
CA VAL A 173 -15.93 16.92 -7.91
C VAL A 173 -17.31 17.10 -8.54
#